data_AF-A0A090V7R0-F1
#
_entry.id   AF-A0A090V7R0-F1
#
_cell.length_a   1.000
_cell.length_b   1.000
_cell.length_c   1.000
_cell.angle_alpha   90.00
_cell.angle_beta   90.00
_cell.angle_gamma   90.00
#
_symmetry.space_group_name_H-M   'P 1'
#
loop_
_entity.id
_entity.type
_entity.pdbx_description
1 polymer ?
#
loop_
_entity_poly.entity_id
_entity_poly.type
_entity_poly.pdbx_seq_one_letter_code
_entity_poly.pdbx_strand_id
1 'polypeptide(L)'
;MTLLNVNPETLAKHTAVSKATVEEMAMGAVNVSGEDIGIAVSGYGGPDGGEDGTPAGSVWFGWALPGNTVHTSLQHFEGDCTEVLAQAVKYAIVMLLFKLGYSSDSQ
;
A
#
# COMPACT_ATOMS: atom_id res chain seq x y z
N MET A 1 5.65 -18.58 10.63
CA MET A 1 6.07 -18.13 9.29
C MET A 1 5.09 -17.06 8.87
N THR A 2 5.52 -15.81 8.71
CA THR A 2 4.67 -14.70 8.24
C THR A 2 4.76 -14.64 6.71
N LEU A 3 3.63 -14.52 6.02
CA LEU A 3 3.55 -14.66 4.55
C LEU A 3 4.49 -13.72 3.80
N LEU A 4 4.54 -12.44 4.19
CA LEU A 4 5.30 -11.39 3.48
C LEU A 4 6.65 -11.06 4.14
N ASN A 5 7.05 -11.79 5.19
CA ASN A 5 8.30 -11.54 5.93
C ASN A 5 8.50 -10.09 6.43
N VAL A 6 7.41 -9.36 6.73
CA VAL A 6 7.49 -8.05 7.40
C VAL A 6 8.17 -8.22 8.76
N ASN A 7 9.15 -7.38 9.04
CA ASN A 7 9.93 -7.39 10.27
C ASN A 7 9.02 -7.06 11.47
N PRO A 8 8.95 -7.92 12.50
CA PRO A 8 8.19 -7.64 13.71
C PRO A 8 8.56 -6.31 14.39
N GLU A 9 9.83 -5.89 14.30
CA GLU A 9 10.24 -4.59 14.83
C GLU A 9 9.64 -3.41 14.06
N THR A 10 9.45 -3.55 12.76
CA THR A 10 8.79 -2.53 11.91
C THR A 10 7.34 -2.36 12.35
N LEU A 11 6.62 -3.46 12.54
CA LEU A 11 5.25 -3.44 13.06
C LEU A 11 5.18 -2.84 14.46
N ALA A 12 6.12 -3.17 15.34
CA ALA A 12 6.15 -2.65 16.70
C ALA A 12 6.43 -1.14 16.76
N LYS A 13 7.32 -0.63 15.90
CA LYS A 13 7.73 0.79 15.88
C LYS A 13 6.81 1.69 15.07
N HIS A 14 6.24 1.16 13.99
CA HIS A 14 5.52 1.95 12.98
C HIS A 14 4.08 1.52 12.77
N THR A 15 3.59 0.47 13.42
CA THR A 15 2.27 -0.14 13.19
C THR A 15 2.11 -0.71 11.78
N ALA A 16 1.00 -1.43 11.55
CA ALA A 16 0.70 -2.00 10.24
C ALA A 16 0.39 -0.93 9.18
N VAL A 17 -0.08 0.25 9.59
CA VAL A 17 -0.50 1.34 8.69
C VAL A 17 0.59 2.40 8.64
N SER A 18 1.68 2.08 7.95
CA SER A 18 2.83 2.96 7.82
C SER A 18 3.62 2.75 6.54
N LYS A 19 4.44 3.76 6.21
CA LYS A 19 5.41 3.71 5.11
C LYS A 19 6.30 2.46 5.17
N ALA A 20 6.94 2.23 6.32
CA ALA A 20 7.90 1.15 6.49
C ALA A 20 7.23 -0.23 6.30
N THR A 21 6.02 -0.40 6.83
CA THR A 21 5.28 -1.65 6.66
C THR A 21 4.90 -1.92 5.20
N VAL A 22 4.37 -0.92 4.47
CA VAL A 22 4.01 -1.15 3.06
C VAL A 22 5.22 -1.33 2.14
N GLU A 23 6.38 -0.78 2.50
CA GLU A 23 7.65 -1.05 1.79
C GLU A 23 8.06 -2.51 1.92
N GLU A 24 8.07 -3.03 3.15
CA GLU A 24 8.39 -4.43 3.43
C GLU A 24 7.34 -5.38 2.85
N MET A 25 6.05 -5.04 2.91
CA MET A 25 4.98 -5.83 2.31
C MET A 25 5.11 -5.92 0.78
N ALA A 26 5.39 -4.80 0.10
CA ALA A 26 5.47 -4.79 -1.37
C ALA A 26 6.68 -5.60 -1.85
N MET A 27 7.82 -5.46 -1.18
CA MET A 27 9.02 -6.27 -1.45
C MET A 27 8.81 -7.74 -1.09
N GLY A 28 8.14 -8.00 0.04
CA GLY A 28 7.76 -9.33 0.48
C GLY A 28 6.86 -10.04 -0.54
N ALA A 29 5.90 -9.31 -1.13
CA ALA A 29 5.03 -9.84 -2.17
C ALA A 29 5.82 -10.29 -3.41
N VAL A 30 6.72 -9.44 -3.92
CA VAL A 30 7.64 -9.78 -5.03
C VAL A 30 8.47 -11.02 -4.71
N ASN A 31 9.08 -11.07 -3.52
CA ASN A 31 9.94 -12.18 -3.13
C ASN A 31 9.20 -13.52 -3.01
N VAL A 32 7.94 -13.48 -2.56
CA VAL A 32 7.13 -14.68 -2.33
C VAL A 32 6.47 -15.16 -3.61
N SER A 33 6.04 -14.25 -4.49
CA SER A 33 5.42 -14.60 -5.76
C SER A 33 6.44 -14.97 -6.85
N GLY A 34 7.65 -14.39 -6.80
CA GLY A 34 8.64 -14.48 -7.87
C GLY A 34 8.33 -13.59 -9.08
N GLU A 35 7.41 -12.63 -8.93
CA GLU A 35 6.99 -11.70 -9.99
C GLU A 35 7.74 -10.37 -9.91
N ASP A 36 7.82 -9.64 -11.03
CA ASP A 36 8.59 -8.40 -11.15
C ASP A 36 7.97 -7.19 -10.42
N ILE A 37 6.67 -7.25 -10.10
CA ILE A 37 5.90 -6.14 -9.54
C ILE A 37 5.09 -6.62 -8.33
N GLY A 38 5.11 -5.83 -7.26
CA GLY A 38 4.30 -6.05 -6.07
C GLY A 38 3.56 -4.79 -5.65
N ILE A 39 2.30 -4.92 -5.25
CA ILE A 39 1.52 -3.83 -4.66
C ILE A 39 1.18 -4.21 -3.22
N ALA A 40 1.43 -3.30 -2.29
CA ALA A 40 0.97 -3.39 -0.92
C ALA A 40 -0.01 -2.25 -0.61
N VAL A 41 -1.09 -2.58 0.08
CA VAL A 41 -2.08 -1.62 0.59
C VAL A 41 -2.31 -1.95 2.05
N SER A 42 -2.17 -0.96 2.93
CA SER A 42 -2.43 -1.10 4.36
C SER A 42 -3.06 0.17 4.88
N GLY A 43 -4.23 0.08 5.50
CA GLY A 43 -4.99 1.25 5.93
C GLY A 43 -6.16 0.93 6.83
N TYR A 44 -6.73 2.00 7.40
CA TYR A 44 -7.93 1.95 8.21
C TYR A 44 -9.14 2.28 7.34
N GLY A 45 -9.97 1.29 7.01
CA GLY A 45 -11.20 1.49 6.23
C GLY A 45 -12.28 2.26 6.99
N GLY A 46 -12.23 2.28 8.33
CA GLY A 46 -13.24 2.88 9.20
C GLY A 46 -14.27 1.87 9.75
N PRO A 47 -15.20 2.32 10.62
CA PRO A 47 -15.36 3.71 11.06
C PRO A 47 -14.24 4.18 12.01
N ASP A 48 -13.55 3.24 12.66
CA ASP A 48 -12.47 3.55 13.59
C ASP A 48 -11.13 3.73 12.88
N GLY A 49 -10.27 4.56 13.47
CA GLY A 49 -8.89 4.75 13.08
C GLY A 49 -7.92 3.82 13.81
N GLY A 50 -6.64 4.18 13.78
CA GLY A 50 -5.60 3.50 14.55
C GLY A 50 -5.60 3.92 16.03
N GLU A 51 -5.19 2.99 16.89
CA GLU A 51 -4.96 3.26 18.32
C GLU A 51 -3.88 4.33 18.57
N ASP A 52 -3.02 4.57 17.57
CA ASP A 52 -1.99 5.61 17.56
C ASP A 52 -2.53 7.01 17.21
N GLY A 53 -3.84 7.14 16.98
CA GLY A 53 -4.50 8.39 16.59
C GLY A 53 -4.57 8.62 15.08
N THR A 54 -4.10 7.68 14.26
CA THR A 54 -4.26 7.75 12.80
C THR A 54 -5.74 7.72 12.44
N PRO A 55 -6.27 8.68 11.65
CA PRO A 55 -7.70 8.75 11.37
C PRO A 55 -8.16 7.63 10.44
N ALA A 56 -9.42 7.22 10.56
CA ALA A 56 -10.10 6.37 9.57
C ALA A 56 -10.00 6.98 8.16
N GLY A 57 -9.92 6.15 7.13
CA GLY A 57 -9.68 6.58 5.75
C GLY A 57 -8.19 6.72 5.39
N SER A 58 -7.28 6.64 6.36
CA SER A 58 -5.83 6.67 6.10
C SER A 58 -5.34 5.36 5.53
N VAL A 59 -4.76 5.42 4.33
CA VAL A 59 -4.26 4.24 3.60
C VAL A 59 -2.87 4.51 3.05
N TRP A 60 -1.92 3.65 3.44
CA TRP A 60 -0.59 3.57 2.87
C TRP A 60 -0.56 2.60 1.69
N PHE A 61 0.23 2.96 0.69
CA PHE A 61 0.46 2.20 -0.53
C PHE A 61 1.96 1.99 -0.73
N GLY A 62 2.32 0.80 -1.22
CA GLY A 62 3.67 0.45 -1.68
C GLY A 62 3.61 -0.17 -3.07
N TRP A 63 4.46 0.26 -3.98
CA TRP A 63 4.66 -0.36 -5.30
C TRP A 63 6.13 -0.75 -5.45
N ALA A 64 6.41 -2.05 -5.36
CA ALA A 64 7.69 -2.62 -5.74
C ALA A 64 7.70 -2.80 -7.27
N LEU A 65 8.71 -2.21 -7.91
CA LEU A 65 8.93 -2.23 -9.36
C LEU A 65 10.26 -2.94 -9.67
N PRO A 66 10.51 -3.30 -10.95
CA PRO A 66 11.77 -3.90 -11.37
C PRO A 66 13.00 -3.13 -10.87
N GLY A 67 14.04 -3.86 -10.49
CA GLY A 67 15.26 -3.27 -9.93
C GLY A 67 15.17 -2.92 -8.44
N ASN A 68 14.29 -3.59 -7.69
CA ASN A 68 14.10 -3.44 -6.25
C ASN A 68 13.76 -2.02 -5.79
N THR A 69 13.13 -1.22 -6.67
CA THR A 69 12.69 0.13 -6.32
C THR A 69 11.28 0.07 -5.75
N VAL A 70 11.09 0.63 -4.55
CA VAL A 70 9.77 0.71 -3.92
C VAL A 70 9.35 2.17 -3.84
N HIS A 71 8.17 2.47 -4.39
CA HIS A 71 7.51 3.75 -4.21
C HIS A 71 6.43 3.64 -3.15
N THR A 72 6.23 4.70 -2.36
CA THR A 72 5.17 4.76 -1.36
C THR A 72 4.31 6.01 -1.48
N SER A 73 3.07 5.93 -0.99
CA SER A 73 2.17 7.06 -0.85
C SER A 73 1.22 6.86 0.32
N LEU A 74 0.87 7.95 1.00
CA LEU A 74 -0.20 8.02 1.97
C LEU A 74 -1.36 8.78 1.35
N GLN A 75 -2.56 8.22 1.39
CA GLN A 75 -3.80 8.91 1.01
C GLN A 75 -4.78 8.89 2.18
N HIS A 76 -5.69 9.86 2.15
CA HIS A 76 -6.82 9.93 3.04
C HIS A 76 -8.10 9.94 2.18
N PHE A 77 -8.92 8.90 2.34
CA PHE A 77 -10.17 8.76 1.61
C PHE A 77 -11.35 9.06 2.53
N GLU A 78 -12.34 9.75 1.97
CA GLU A 78 -13.62 9.98 2.64
C GLU A 78 -14.62 8.89 2.29
N GLY A 79 -15.59 8.66 3.18
CA GLY A 79 -16.67 7.70 2.98
C GLY A 79 -16.66 6.56 4.00
N ASP A 80 -17.58 5.62 3.83
CA ASP A 80 -17.62 4.39 4.61
C ASP A 80 -16.50 3.40 4.20
N CYS A 81 -16.37 2.30 4.94
CA CYS A 81 -15.33 1.30 4.67
C CYS A 81 -15.39 0.72 3.25
N THR A 82 -16.57 0.61 2.65
CA THR A 82 -16.74 0.11 1.28
C THR A 82 -16.25 1.14 0.28
N GLU A 83 -16.59 2.41 0.50
CA GLU A 83 -16.15 3.54 -0.33
C GLU A 83 -14.63 3.75 -0.25
N VAL A 84 -14.05 3.69 0.96
CA VAL A 84 -12.59 3.79 1.18
C VAL A 84 -11.87 2.64 0.46
N LEU A 85 -12.37 1.41 0.57
CA LEU A 85 -11.79 0.25 -0.12
C LEU A 85 -11.83 0.42 -1.65
N ALA A 86 -12.97 0.83 -2.20
CA ALA A 86 -13.12 1.03 -3.64
C ALA A 86 -12.17 2.11 -4.18
N GLN A 87 -12.04 3.23 -3.45
CA GLN A 87 -11.11 4.31 -3.79
C GLN A 87 -9.66 3.85 -3.69
N ALA A 88 -9.29 3.12 -2.63
CA ALA A 88 -7.93 2.61 -2.44
C ALA A 88 -7.51 1.64 -3.55
N VAL A 89 -8.38 0.71 -3.94
CA VAL A 89 -8.11 -0.23 -5.05
C VAL A 89 -7.91 0.53 -6.37
N LYS A 90 -8.81 1.47 -6.67
CA LYS A 90 -8.70 2.30 -7.89
C LYS A 90 -7.38 3.09 -7.90
N TYR A 91 -7.05 3.72 -6.78
CA TYR A 91 -5.82 4.49 -6.62
C TYR A 91 -4.57 3.63 -6.82
N ALA A 92 -4.52 2.46 -6.18
CA ALA A 92 -3.40 1.53 -6.28
C ALA A 92 -3.10 1.13 -7.74
N ILE A 93 -4.14 0.84 -8.52
CA ILE A 93 -4.02 0.42 -9.92
C ILE A 93 -3.65 1.60 -10.83
N VAL A 94 -4.34 2.74 -10.70
CA VAL A 94 -4.07 3.94 -11.52
C VAL A 94 -2.62 4.42 -11.33
N MET A 95 -2.15 4.45 -10.08
CA MET A 95 -0.78 4.85 -9.78
C MET A 95 0.26 3.85 -10.29
N LEU A 96 -0.05 2.55 -10.31
CA LEU A 96 0.84 1.57 -10.93
C LEU A 96 0.99 1.85 -12.44
N LEU A 97 -0.12 2.04 -13.15
CA LEU A 97 -0.10 2.35 -14.59
C LEU A 97 0.74 3.61 -14.87
N PHE A 98 0.52 4.67 -14.10
CA PHE A 98 1.31 5.90 -14.20
C PHE A 98 2.82 5.64 -13.99
N LYS A 99 3.17 4.85 -12.98
CA LYS A 99 4.57 4.49 -12.67
C LYS A 99 5.24 3.65 -13.76
N LEU A 100 4.47 2.85 -14.48
CA LEU A 100 4.96 2.06 -15.62
C LEU A 100 5.07 2.89 -16.91
N GLY A 101 4.79 4.19 -16.86
CA GLY A 101 4.87 5.07 -18.02
C GLY A 101 3.68 4.94 -18.98
N TYR A 102 2.53 4.42 -18.51
CA TYR A 102 1.29 4.56 -19.25
C TYR A 102 0.83 6.02 -19.19
N SER A 103 1.31 6.81 -20.15
CA SER A 103 0.67 8.05 -20.55
C SER A 103 -0.59 7.70 -21.33
N SER A 104 -1.73 8.27 -20.96
CA SER A 104 -2.96 8.20 -21.77
C SER A 104 -2.82 9.09 -23.01
N ASP A 105 -1.81 8.85 -23.85
CA ASP A 105 -1.73 9.38 -25.22
C ASP A 105 -2.36 8.36 -26.16
N SER A 106 -3.69 8.35 -26.13
CA SER A 106 -4.54 7.68 -27.12
C SER A 106 -5.87 8.45 -27.19
N GLN A 107 -5.78 9.73 -27.56
CA GLN A 107 -6.85 10.46 -28.24
C GLN A 107 -6.23 11.27 -29.38
#